data_AF-A0A172TAQ7-F1
#
_entry.id   AF-A0A172TAQ7-F1
#
_cell.length_a   1.000
_cell.length_b   1.000
_cell.length_c   1.000
_cell.angle_alpha   90.00
_cell.angle_beta   90.00
_cell.angle_gamma   90.00
#
_symmetry.space_group_name_H-M   'P 1'
#
loop_
_entity.id
_entity.type
_entity.pdbx_description
1 polymer ?
#
loop_
_entity_poly.entity_id
_entity_poly.type
_entity_poly.pdbx_seq_one_letter_code
_entity_poly.pdbx_strand_id
1 'polypeptide(L)'
;MTSQTAALPPAVRVVLGLGVLVGFAALGEGLMRLLHWPLPGSVVGMVLLLLALGSRVVRLHWIEPAADGLLGILGLLFVPATVGAIQFLGAGAEWGLWLLVMVAGLLLGAGVAGWLAGRLVRD
;
A
#
# COMPACT_ATOMS: atom_id res chain seq x y z
N MET A 1 13.46 23.24 -14.18
CA MET A 1 14.50 22.27 -13.79
C MET A 1 13.90 20.85 -13.84
N THR A 2 13.09 20.45 -14.82
CA THR A 2 13.43 20.03 -16.20
C THR A 2 14.73 19.22 -16.34
N SER A 3 14.54 17.98 -16.81
CA SER A 3 15.43 17.18 -17.70
C SER A 3 16.71 16.52 -17.16
N GLN A 4 16.61 15.43 -16.39
CA GLN A 4 17.63 14.36 -16.35
C GLN A 4 17.05 12.92 -16.41
N THR A 5 15.73 12.76 -16.52
CA THR A 5 15.06 11.43 -16.65
C THR A 5 14.56 11.14 -18.08
N ALA A 6 15.02 11.93 -19.05
CA ALA A 6 14.55 11.89 -20.45
C ALA A 6 15.29 10.88 -21.34
N ALA A 7 16.30 10.17 -20.82
CA ALA A 7 17.12 9.25 -21.62
C ALA A 7 16.69 7.77 -21.52
N LEU A 8 15.76 7.43 -20.62
CA LEU A 8 15.37 6.04 -20.38
C LEU A 8 14.03 5.70 -21.04
N PRO A 9 13.89 4.51 -21.65
CA PRO A 9 12.62 4.04 -22.18
C PRO A 9 11.52 4.06 -21.11
N PRO A 10 10.25 4.34 -21.47
CA PRO A 10 9.15 4.40 -20.51
C PRO A 10 9.00 3.12 -19.69
N ALA A 11 9.24 1.95 -20.31
CA ALA A 11 9.26 0.66 -19.63
C ALA A 11 10.33 0.58 -18.51
N VAL A 12 11.53 1.13 -18.76
CA VAL A 12 12.62 1.13 -17.76
C VAL A 12 12.25 1.97 -16.55
N ARG A 13 11.59 3.11 -16.75
CA ARG A 13 11.11 3.95 -15.66
C ARG A 13 10.09 3.23 -14.78
N VAL A 14 9.17 2.50 -15.39
CA VAL A 14 8.18 1.67 -14.66
C VAL A 14 8.86 0.56 -13.89
N VAL A 15 9.79 -0.18 -14.50
CA VAL A 15 10.52 -1.26 -13.82
C VAL A 15 11.35 -0.73 -12.65
N LEU A 16 12.04 0.40 -12.81
CA LEU A 16 12.80 1.03 -11.73
C LEU A 16 11.87 1.53 -10.62
N GLY A 17 10.75 2.18 -10.96
CA GLY A 17 9.76 2.63 -9.98
C GLY A 17 9.14 1.47 -9.19
N LEU A 18 8.80 0.37 -9.87
CA LEU A 18 8.35 -0.87 -9.24
C LEU A 18 9.42 -1.46 -8.32
N GLY A 19 10.68 -1.48 -8.77
CA GLY A 19 11.80 -1.94 -7.95
C GLY A 19 11.96 -1.15 -6.66
N VAL A 20 11.78 0.18 -6.70
CA VAL A 20 11.78 1.03 -5.50
C VAL A 20 10.60 0.68 -4.60
N LEU A 21 9.37 0.63 -5.12
CA LEU A 21 8.17 0.31 -4.34
C LEU A 21 8.27 -1.06 -3.65
N VAL A 22 8.65 -2.09 -4.40
CA VAL A 22 8.84 -3.46 -3.89
C VAL A 22 10.03 -3.52 -2.93
N GLY A 23 11.11 -2.77 -3.19
CA GLY A 23 12.26 -2.68 -2.31
C GLY A 23 11.89 -2.15 -0.92
N PHE A 24 11.11 -1.06 -0.85
CA PHE A 24 10.62 -0.54 0.43
C PHE A 24 9.65 -1.50 1.13
N ALA A 25 8.77 -2.18 0.39
CA ALA A 25 7.90 -3.20 0.94
C ALA A 25 8.70 -4.37 1.55
N ALA A 26 9.72 -4.86 0.84
CA ALA A 26 10.60 -5.92 1.30
C ALA A 26 11.46 -5.50 2.50
N LEU A 27 11.93 -4.25 2.54
CA LEU A 27 12.66 -3.71 3.68
C LEU A 27 11.78 -3.63 4.93
N GLY A 28 10.54 -3.16 4.79
CA GLY A 28 9.58 -3.12 5.89
C GLY A 28 9.26 -4.52 6.43
N GLU A 29 9.06 -5.49 5.53
CA GLU A 29 8.87 -6.90 5.87
C GLU A 29 10.09 -7.51 6.56
N GLY A 30 11.29 -7.29 6.04
CA GLY A 30 12.54 -7.74 6.66
C GLY A 30 12.76 -7.15 8.04
N LEU A 31 12.44 -5.87 8.22
CA LEU A 31 12.56 -5.19 9.51
C LEU A 31 11.55 -5.74 10.53
N MET A 32 10.28 -5.92 10.14
CA MET A 32 9.27 -6.49 11.04
C MET A 32 9.58 -7.93 11.42
N ARG A 33 10.12 -8.74 10.49
CA ARG A 33 10.58 -10.09 10.79
C ARG A 33 11.73 -10.11 11.80
N LEU A 34 12.67 -9.17 11.70
CA LEU A 34 13.78 -9.07 12.64
C LEU A 34 13.30 -8.60 14.02
N LEU A 35 12.41 -7.61 14.07
CA LEU A 35 11.87 -7.03 15.30
C LEU A 35 10.74 -7.87 15.94
N HIS A 36 10.26 -8.92 15.27
CA HIS A 36 9.15 -9.79 15.72
C HIS A 36 7.88 -9.02 16.12
N TRP A 37 7.63 -7.90 15.44
CA TRP A 37 6.51 -7.02 15.78
C TRP A 37 5.23 -7.44 15.04
N PRO A 38 4.03 -7.39 15.67
CA PRO A 38 2.76 -7.84 15.06
C PRO A 38 2.20 -6.93 13.94
N LEU A 39 3.01 -6.04 13.37
CA LEU A 39 2.60 -5.11 12.32
C LEU A 39 2.91 -5.72 10.95
N PRO A 40 2.02 -5.55 9.95
CA PRO A 40 2.35 -5.92 8.58
C PRO A 40 3.57 -5.15 8.08
N GLY A 41 4.53 -5.86 7.48
CA GLY A 41 5.74 -5.24 6.93
C GLY A 41 5.47 -4.15 5.89
N SER A 42 4.37 -4.28 5.15
CA SER A 42 3.94 -3.28 4.15
C SER A 42 3.64 -1.91 4.76
N VAL A 43 3.06 -1.84 5.97
CA VAL A 43 2.78 -0.58 6.67
C VAL A 43 4.10 0.13 7.01
N VAL A 44 5.08 -0.64 7.48
CA VAL A 44 6.42 -0.10 7.78
C VAL A 44 7.14 0.33 6.51
N GLY A 45 7.02 -0.44 5.44
CA GLY A 45 7.53 -0.06 4.12
C GLY A 45 6.96 1.26 3.62
N MET A 46 5.66 1.51 3.82
CA MET A 46 5.01 2.79 3.50
C MET A 46 5.57 3.95 4.35
N VAL A 47 5.76 3.75 5.66
CA VAL A 47 6.36 4.77 6.54
C VAL A 47 7.80 5.08 6.11
N LEU A 48 8.60 4.05 5.81
CA LEU A 48 9.98 4.23 5.32
C LEU A 48 10.01 4.97 3.98
N LEU A 49 9.11 4.62 3.06
CA LEU A 49 8.99 5.30 1.77
C LEU A 49 8.60 6.77 1.97
N LEU A 50 7.66 7.06 2.87
CA LEU A 50 7.26 8.43 3.22
C LEU A 50 8.44 9.24 3.76
N LEU A 51 9.24 8.67 4.66
CA LEU A 51 10.45 9.30 5.19
C LEU A 51 11.49 9.53 4.09
N ALA A 52 11.64 8.59 3.16
CA ALA A 52 12.54 8.71 2.01
C ALA A 52 12.08 9.80 1.01
N LEU A 53 10.77 9.96 0.83
CA LEU A 53 10.18 11.04 0.04
C LEU A 53 10.37 12.41 0.75
N GLY A 54 10.10 12.46 2.06
CA GLY A 54 10.23 13.69 2.86
C GLY A 54 11.68 14.19 2.95
N SER A 55 12.64 13.27 3.05
CA SER A 55 14.08 13.57 3.00
C SER A 55 14.62 13.83 1.58
N ARG A 56 13.76 13.75 0.56
CA ARG A 56 14.10 13.89 -0.88
C ARG A 56 15.14 12.90 -1.41
N VAL A 57 15.43 11.82 -0.68
CA VAL A 57 16.28 10.71 -1.13
C VAL A 57 15.62 10.01 -2.33
N VAL A 58 14.30 9.83 -2.25
CA VAL A 58 13.48 9.30 -3.33
C VAL A 58 12.60 10.42 -3.87
N ARG A 59 12.59 10.62 -5.19
CA ARG A 59 11.76 11.64 -5.84
C ARG A 59 10.46 11.03 -6.35
N LEU A 60 9.34 11.72 -6.12
CA LEU A 60 8.01 11.24 -6.49
C LEU A 60 7.92 10.78 -7.96
N HIS A 61 8.49 11.57 -8.87
CA HIS A 61 8.49 11.28 -10.31
C HIS A 61 9.24 9.98 -10.73
N TRP A 62 9.99 9.34 -9.82
CA TRP A 62 10.61 8.03 -10.05
C TRP A 62 9.63 6.88 -9.89
N ILE A 63 8.72 6.98 -8.92
CA ILE A 63 7.78 5.92 -8.55
C ILE A 63 6.39 6.15 -9.14
N GLU A 64 6.03 7.39 -9.42
CA GLU A 64 4.70 7.80 -9.92
C GLU A 64 4.24 7.00 -11.16
N PRO A 65 5.05 6.81 -12.24
CA PRO A 65 4.61 6.01 -13.39
C PRO A 65 4.32 4.54 -13.06
N ALA A 66 5.07 3.98 -12.11
CA ALA A 66 4.90 2.61 -11.66
C ALA A 66 3.67 2.46 -10.75
N ALA A 67 3.50 3.40 -9.82
CA ALA A 67 2.37 3.45 -8.91
C ALA A 67 1.06 3.61 -9.70
N ASP A 68 0.99 4.55 -10.63
CA ASP A 68 -0.20 4.76 -11.48
C ASP A 68 -0.53 3.53 -12.33
N GLY A 69 0.50 2.86 -12.87
CA GLY A 69 0.32 1.59 -13.58
C GLY A 69 -0.30 0.50 -12.69
N LEU A 70 0.20 0.37 -11.45
CA LEU A 70 -0.30 -0.60 -10.48
C LEU A 70 -1.72 -0.26 -10.03
N LEU A 71 -2.02 1.02 -9.82
CA LEU A 71 -3.36 1.52 -9.51
C LEU A 71 -4.34 1.26 -10.68
N GLY A 72 -3.88 1.44 -11.92
CA GLY A 72 -4.68 1.19 -13.12
C GLY A 72 -5.10 -0.28 -13.26
N ILE A 73 -4.28 -1.22 -12.79
CA ILE A 73 -4.60 -2.67 -12.77
C ILE A 73 -5.10 -3.16 -11.42
N LEU A 74 -5.35 -2.28 -10.44
CA LEU A 74 -5.69 -2.67 -9.07
C LEU A 74 -6.94 -3.56 -9.01
N GLY A 75 -7.92 -3.32 -9.89
CA GLY A 75 -9.10 -4.19 -10.06
C GLY A 75 -8.73 -5.65 -10.36
N LEU A 76 -7.70 -5.87 -11.20
CA LEU A 76 -7.20 -7.21 -11.51
C LEU A 76 -6.45 -7.83 -10.33
N LEU A 77 -5.73 -7.01 -9.53
CA LEU A 77 -5.06 -7.46 -8.30
C LEU A 77 -6.04 -7.87 -7.19
N PHE A 78 -7.29 -7.38 -7.21
CA PHE A 78 -8.34 -7.82 -6.30
C PHE A 78 -8.94 -9.19 -6.65
N VAL A 79 -8.77 -9.68 -7.88
CA VAL A 79 -9.33 -10.97 -8.30
C VAL A 79 -8.75 -12.13 -7.48
N PRO A 80 -7.41 -12.29 -7.34
CA PRO A 80 -6.84 -13.34 -6.49
C PRO A 80 -7.29 -13.25 -5.02
N ALA A 81 -7.38 -12.03 -4.47
CA ALA A 81 -7.81 -11.80 -3.10
C ALA A 81 -9.27 -12.25 -2.89
N THR A 82 -10.16 -11.90 -3.82
CA THR A 82 -11.59 -12.25 -3.75
C THR A 82 -11.81 -13.75 -3.97
N VAL A 83 -11.11 -14.38 -4.91
CA VAL A 83 -11.23 -15.82 -5.15
C VAL A 83 -10.78 -16.63 -3.93
N GLY A 84 -9.76 -16.17 -3.20
CA GLY A 84 -9.40 -16.76 -1.90
C GLY A 84 -10.54 -16.70 -0.88
N ALA A 85 -11.27 -15.58 -0.83
CA ALA A 85 -12.40 -15.40 0.08
C ALA A 85 -13.58 -16.34 -0.23
N ILE A 86 -13.78 -16.71 -1.50
CA ILE A 86 -14.85 -17.64 -1.92
C ILE A 86 -14.75 -18.99 -1.19
N GLN A 87 -13.54 -19.46 -0.86
CA GLN A 87 -13.33 -20.71 -0.13
C GLN A 87 -13.98 -20.72 1.26
N PHE A 88 -14.21 -19.53 1.84
CA PHE A 88 -14.79 -19.37 3.18
C PHE A 88 -16.31 -19.13 3.16
N LEU A 89 -16.94 -19.04 1.97
CA LEU A 89 -18.39 -18.80 1.85
C LEU A 89 -19.25 -19.95 2.38
N GLY A 90 -18.68 -21.16 2.51
CA GLY A 90 -19.37 -22.33 3.05
C GLY A 90 -19.46 -22.40 4.58
N ALA A 91 -18.92 -21.42 5.31
CA ALA A 91 -18.78 -21.47 6.78
C ALA A 91 -20.08 -21.30 7.60
N GLY A 92 -21.25 -21.14 6.95
CA GLY A 92 -22.55 -21.14 7.63
C GLY A 92 -22.84 -19.90 8.49
N ALA A 93 -23.60 -20.06 9.58
CA ALA A 93 -24.14 -18.97 10.40
C ALA A 93 -23.07 -18.10 11.10
N GLU A 94 -21.86 -18.63 11.30
CA GLU A 94 -20.75 -17.89 11.92
C GLU A 94 -20.23 -16.76 11.01
N TRP A 95 -20.47 -16.86 9.69
CA TRP A 95 -20.04 -15.88 8.70
C TRP A 95 -20.69 -14.51 8.90
N GLY A 96 -21.92 -14.48 9.41
CA GLY A 96 -22.64 -13.23 9.71
C GLY A 96 -21.96 -12.40 10.80
N LEU A 97 -21.45 -13.06 11.84
CA LEU A 97 -20.71 -12.39 12.92
C LEU A 97 -19.37 -11.85 12.41
N TRP A 98 -18.63 -12.65 11.63
CA TRP A 98 -17.36 -12.23 11.03
C TRP A 98 -17.52 -11.05 10.07
N LEU A 99 -18.56 -11.07 9.22
CA LEU A 99 -18.89 -9.94 8.36
C LEU A 99 -19.19 -8.67 9.16
N LEU A 100 -19.99 -8.79 10.23
CA LEU A 100 -20.32 -7.65 11.08
C LEU A 100 -19.05 -7.05 11.70
N VAL A 101 -18.15 -7.88 12.21
CA VAL A 101 -16.86 -7.45 12.78
C VAL A 101 -15.97 -6.79 11.71
N MET A 102 -15.88 -7.37 10.50
CA MET A 102 -15.09 -6.80 9.40
C MET A 102 -15.62 -5.44 8.95
N VAL A 103 -16.94 -5.31 8.76
CA VAL A 103 -17.60 -4.06 8.37
C VAL A 103 -17.46 -3.01 9.47
N ALA A 104 -17.68 -3.39 10.74
CA ALA A 104 -17.49 -2.48 11.86
C ALA A 104 -16.05 -1.99 11.95
N GLY A 105 -15.06 -2.90 11.82
CA GLY A 105 -13.64 -2.55 11.81
C GLY A 105 -13.27 -1.61 10.66
N LEU A 106 -13.78 -1.86 9.45
CA LEU A 106 -13.59 -0.99 8.29
C LEU A 106 -14.16 0.41 8.54
N LEU A 107 -15.41 0.50 9.00
CA LEU A 107 -16.08 1.77 9.25
C LEU A 107 -15.40 2.57 10.37
N LEU A 108 -15.00 1.90 11.45
CA LEU A 108 -14.27 2.53 12.55
C LEU A 108 -12.89 3.01 12.09
N GLY A 109 -12.12 2.17 11.39
CA GLY A 109 -10.79 2.53 10.90
C GLY A 109 -10.83 3.70 9.92
N ALA A 110 -11.71 3.62 8.90
CA ALA A 110 -11.89 4.70 7.94
C ALA A 110 -12.41 5.98 8.60
N GLY A 111 -13.34 5.85 9.56
CA GLY A 111 -13.89 6.98 10.32
C GLY A 111 -12.83 7.69 11.17
N VAL A 112 -12.01 6.93 11.90
CA VAL A 112 -10.91 7.47 12.72
C VAL A 112 -9.84 8.11 11.84
N ALA A 113 -9.46 7.46 10.74
CA ALA A 113 -8.51 8.03 9.78
C ALA A 113 -9.04 9.35 9.19
N GLY A 114 -10.32 9.38 8.79
CA GLY A 114 -10.98 10.60 8.29
C GLY A 114 -11.05 11.71 9.34
N TRP A 115 -11.32 11.36 10.60
CA TRP A 115 -11.34 12.32 11.71
C TRP A 115 -9.96 12.91 12.00
N LEU A 116 -8.91 12.07 12.03
CA LEU A 116 -7.53 12.51 12.20
C LEU A 116 -7.10 13.44 11.06
N ALA A 117 -7.36 13.04 9.82
CA ALA A 117 -7.08 13.88 8.66
C ALA A 117 -7.85 15.21 8.73
N GLY A 118 -9.12 15.17 9.15
CA GLY A 118 -9.94 16.37 9.33
C GLY A 118 -9.43 17.31 10.41
N ARG A 119 -8.72 16.82 11.43
CA ARG A 119 -8.05 17.68 12.41
C ARG A 119 -6.77 18.31 11.83
N LEU A 120 -5.90 17.51 11.20
CA LEU A 120 -4.66 18.02 10.61
C LEU A 120 -4.86 19.02 9.47
N VAL A 121 -5.97 18.93 8.72
CA VAL A 121 -6.28 19.86 7.62
C VAL A 121 -6.93 21.15 8.11
N ARG A 122 -7.45 21.17 9.35
CA ARG A 122 -8.10 22.33 9.94
C ARG A 122 -7.16 23.19 10.81
N ASP A 123 -5.95 22.70 11.06
CA ASP A 123 -4.82 23.45 11.64
C ASP A 123 -3.95 24.06 10.52
#